data_AF-A0A6I5YMU8-F1
#
_entry.id   AF-A0A6I5YMU8-F1
#
_cell.length_a   1.000
_cell.length_b   1.000
_cell.length_c   1.000
_cell.angle_alpha   90.00
_cell.angle_beta   90.00
_cell.angle_gamma   90.00
#
_symmetry.space_group_name_H-M   'P 1'
#
loop_
_entity.id
_entity.type
_entity.pdbx_description
1 polymer ?
#
loop_
_entity_poly.entity_id
_entity_poly.type
_entity_poly.pdbx_seq_one_letter_code
_entity_poly.pdbx_strand_id
1 'polypeptide(L)'
;MAKNGHWHITGWPAFLIAPILLPVALVVVACVHLFGLKNTVDRTPAEVEGYLRDFLDGTGGAWDWDDFTSIGITDPDLDYIREEAALLDPPFDEMDENRLRALIEQTQLLR
;
A
#
# COMPACT_ATOMS: atom_id res chain seq x y z
N MET A 1 -45.09 18.39 0.81
CA MET A 1 -45.16 18.12 2.26
C MET A 1 -44.44 16.79 2.50
N ALA A 2 -43.14 16.83 2.77
CA ALA A 2 -42.30 15.64 2.90
C ALA A 2 -42.38 15.10 4.35
N LYS A 3 -42.66 13.81 4.51
CA LYS A 3 -42.65 13.14 5.81
C LYS A 3 -41.22 12.81 6.19
N ASN A 4 -40.68 13.52 7.17
CA ASN A 4 -39.39 13.24 7.78
C ASN A 4 -39.51 11.92 8.57
N GLY A 5 -39.01 10.83 8.02
CA GLY A 5 -38.97 9.53 8.68
C GLY A 5 -37.89 9.51 9.75
N HIS A 6 -38.24 9.84 10.98
CA HIS A 6 -37.37 9.64 12.14
C HIS A 6 -37.42 8.15 12.53
N TRP A 7 -36.42 7.37 12.10
CA TRP A 7 -36.32 5.96 12.43
C TRP A 7 -35.76 5.79 13.84
N HIS A 8 -36.64 5.63 14.83
CA HIS A 8 -36.27 5.15 16.15
C HIS A 8 -36.27 3.62 16.15
N ILE A 9 -35.09 3.00 16.29
CA ILE A 9 -34.98 1.58 16.62
C ILE A 9 -35.13 1.48 18.15
N THR A 10 -36.33 1.16 18.64
CA THR A 10 -36.57 0.90 20.07
C THR A 10 -37.24 -0.45 20.27
N GLY A 11 -36.76 -1.23 21.24
CA GLY A 11 -37.33 -2.53 21.62
C GLY A 11 -36.68 -3.74 20.94
N TRP A 12 -37.39 -4.87 20.94
CA TRP A 12 -36.96 -6.20 20.47
C TRP A 12 -36.11 -6.25 19.18
N PRO A 13 -36.36 -5.44 18.11
CA PRO A 13 -35.49 -5.45 16.93
C PRO A 13 -34.02 -5.06 17.18
N ALA A 14 -33.71 -4.28 18.23
CA ALA A 14 -32.32 -3.96 18.59
C ALA A 14 -31.53 -5.22 19.01
N PHE A 15 -32.20 -6.18 19.67
CA PHE A 15 -31.59 -7.45 20.08
C PHE A 15 -31.32 -8.39 18.90
N LEU A 16 -32.03 -8.22 17.77
CA LEU A 16 -31.79 -9.02 16.57
C LEU A 16 -30.62 -8.49 15.73
N ILE A 17 -30.39 -7.17 15.75
CA ILE A 17 -29.34 -6.52 14.96
C ILE A 17 -27.99 -6.52 15.70
N ALA A 18 -28.00 -6.36 17.02
CA ALA A 18 -26.79 -6.34 17.85
C ALA A 18 -25.84 -7.55 17.68
N PRO A 19 -26.31 -8.82 17.63
CA PRO A 19 -25.43 -9.98 17.45
C PRO A 19 -24.85 -10.10 16.04
N ILE A 20 -25.35 -9.32 15.06
CA ILE A 20 -24.80 -9.25 13.70
C ILE A 20 -23.79 -8.11 13.59
N LEU A 21 -24.10 -6.94 14.16
CA LEU A 21 -23.19 -5.79 14.12
C LEU A 21 -21.88 -6.04 14.88
N LEU A 22 -21.93 -6.74 16.02
CA LEU A 22 -20.74 -7.03 16.81
C LEU A 22 -19.69 -7.86 16.02
N PRO A 23 -20.00 -9.03 15.44
CA PRO A 23 -19.03 -9.79 14.65
C PRO A 23 -18.63 -9.06 13.36
N VAL A 24 -19.53 -8.31 12.72
CA VAL A 24 -19.17 -7.49 11.54
C VAL A 24 -18.15 -6.42 11.91
N ALA A 25 -18.37 -5.67 12.99
CA ALA A 25 -17.41 -4.67 13.46
C ALA A 25 -16.08 -5.30 13.88
N LEU A 26 -16.11 -6.48 14.53
CA LEU A 26 -14.91 -7.20 14.93
C LEU A 26 -14.13 -7.72 13.72
N VAL A 27 -14.82 -8.24 12.69
CA VAL A 27 -14.22 -8.62 11.41
C VAL A 27 -13.65 -7.40 10.69
N VAL A 28 -14.35 -6.27 10.65
CA VAL A 28 -13.83 -5.03 10.05
C VAL A 28 -12.58 -4.54 10.78
N VAL A 29 -12.61 -4.47 12.12
CA VAL A 29 -11.45 -4.08 12.93
C VAL A 29 -10.30 -5.06 12.78
N ALA A 30 -10.58 -6.37 12.76
CA ALA A 30 -9.58 -7.39 12.50
C ALA A 30 -9.02 -7.27 11.09
N CYS A 31 -9.84 -6.99 10.07
CA CYS A 31 -9.36 -6.75 8.72
C CYS A 31 -8.50 -5.48 8.63
N VAL A 32 -8.87 -4.41 9.33
CA VAL A 32 -8.08 -3.18 9.42
C VAL A 32 -6.74 -3.40 10.12
N HIS A 33 -6.71 -4.22 11.18
CA HIS A 33 -5.47 -4.50 11.93
C HIS A 33 -4.60 -5.59 11.29
N LEU A 34 -5.19 -6.62 10.69
CA LEU A 34 -4.49 -7.74 10.07
C LEU A 34 -4.07 -7.43 8.63
N PHE A 35 -4.89 -6.67 7.89
CA PHE A 35 -4.59 -6.26 6.51
C PHE A 35 -4.21 -4.78 6.40
N GLY A 36 -4.07 -4.10 7.53
CA GLY A 36 -3.45 -2.77 7.65
C GLY A 36 -4.19 -1.67 6.90
N LEU A 37 -4.73 -0.70 7.64
CA LEU A 37 -4.74 0.68 7.14
C LEU A 37 -3.29 1.16 7.05
N LYS A 38 -2.64 0.75 5.97
CA LYS A 38 -1.48 1.34 5.28
C LYS A 38 -0.48 2.04 6.21
N ASN A 39 0.50 1.30 6.72
CA ASN A 39 1.75 1.92 7.16
C ASN A 39 2.49 2.37 5.90
N THR A 40 2.21 3.57 5.43
CA THR A 40 2.96 4.18 4.33
C THR A 40 4.13 4.99 4.89
N VAL A 41 5.20 5.13 4.11
CA VAL A 41 6.34 5.98 4.42
C VAL A 41 6.41 7.15 3.46
N ASP A 42 6.72 8.34 3.98
CA ASP A 42 7.00 9.51 3.14
C ASP A 42 8.38 9.35 2.51
N ARG A 43 8.44 9.41 1.18
CA ARG A 43 9.67 9.36 0.39
C ARG A 43 9.61 10.40 -0.72
N THR A 44 10.79 10.90 -1.08
CA THR A 44 10.97 11.78 -2.23
C THR A 44 11.30 10.97 -3.49
N PRO A 45 11.06 11.52 -4.70
CA PRO A 45 11.48 10.87 -5.93
C PRO A 45 13.00 10.58 -5.97
N ALA A 46 13.82 11.46 -5.40
CA ALA A 46 15.26 11.26 -5.34
C ALA A 46 15.67 10.07 -4.45
N GLU A 47 14.96 9.81 -3.36
CA GLU A 47 15.20 8.64 -2.52
C GLU A 47 14.81 7.36 -3.24
N VAL A 48 13.64 7.32 -3.89
CA VAL A 48 13.19 6.15 -4.68
C VAL A 48 14.14 5.86 -5.83
N GLU A 49 14.58 6.88 -6.57
CA GLU A 49 15.61 6.75 -7.61
C GLU A 49 16.90 6.15 -7.03
N GLY A 50 17.32 6.61 -5.85
CA GLY A 50 18.50 6.10 -5.15
C GLY A 50 18.42 4.61 -4.89
N TYR A 51 17.30 4.14 -4.29
CA TYR A 51 17.07 2.71 -4.09
C TYR A 51 17.16 1.94 -5.40
N LEU A 52 16.38 2.32 -6.42
CA LEU A 52 16.37 1.60 -7.70
C LEU A 52 17.76 1.56 -8.36
N ARG A 53 18.54 2.64 -8.28
CA ARG A 53 19.92 2.66 -8.79
C ARG A 53 20.84 1.74 -8.00
N ASP A 54 20.76 1.75 -6.68
CA ASP A 54 21.62 0.90 -5.83
C ASP A 54 21.43 -0.59 -6.13
N PHE A 55 20.22 -1.00 -6.49
CA PHE A 55 19.96 -2.38 -6.91
C PHE A 55 20.41 -2.69 -8.33
N LEU A 56 20.24 -1.74 -9.25
CA LEU A 56 20.73 -1.87 -10.62
C LEU A 56 22.26 -1.97 -10.67
N ASP A 57 22.95 -1.19 -9.82
CA ASP A 57 24.42 -1.14 -9.73
C ASP A 57 24.99 -2.24 -8.81
N GLY A 58 24.12 -3.00 -8.12
CA GLY A 58 24.52 -4.07 -7.19
C GLY A 58 25.19 -3.57 -5.90
N THR A 59 24.94 -2.31 -5.52
CA THR A 59 25.46 -1.66 -4.31
C THR A 59 24.48 -1.71 -3.12
N GLY A 60 23.24 -2.13 -3.35
CA GLY A 60 22.23 -2.31 -2.31
C GLY A 60 22.60 -3.39 -1.28
N GLY A 61 22.18 -3.18 -0.03
CA GLY A 61 22.34 -4.14 1.06
C GLY A 61 21.49 -5.40 0.86
N ALA A 62 21.85 -6.48 1.56
CA ALA A 62 21.20 -7.79 1.43
C ALA A 62 19.69 -7.80 1.76
N TRP A 63 19.22 -6.80 2.52
CA TRP A 63 17.82 -6.68 2.97
C TRP A 63 17.11 -5.45 2.41
N ASP A 64 17.84 -4.57 1.73
CA ASP A 64 17.30 -3.27 1.35
C ASP A 64 16.14 -3.42 0.35
N TRP A 65 16.13 -4.47 -0.48
CA TRP A 65 15.08 -4.72 -1.47
C TRP A 65 13.75 -5.07 -0.80
N ASP A 66 13.82 -5.95 0.21
CA ASP A 66 12.66 -6.33 1.02
C ASP A 66 12.15 -5.12 1.80
N ASP A 67 13.04 -4.35 2.42
CA ASP A 67 12.68 -3.11 3.13
C ASP A 67 12.02 -2.07 2.21
N PHE A 68 12.50 -1.93 0.97
CA PHE A 68 11.94 -1.00 -0.01
C PHE A 68 10.57 -1.46 -0.52
N THR A 69 10.42 -2.74 -0.86
CA THR A 69 9.22 -3.26 -1.52
C THR A 69 8.07 -3.59 -0.56
N SER A 70 8.38 -3.86 0.72
CA SER A 70 7.41 -4.33 1.72
C SER A 70 6.53 -3.23 2.36
N ILE A 71 6.94 -1.96 2.29
CA ILE A 71 6.23 -0.83 2.92
C ILE A 71 5.72 0.11 1.83
N GLY A 72 4.43 0.42 1.85
CA GLY A 72 3.83 1.37 0.90
C GLY A 72 4.42 2.77 0.99
N ILE A 73 4.41 3.53 -0.10
CA ILE A 73 4.85 4.94 -0.12
C ILE A 73 3.61 5.85 -0.06
N THR A 74 3.70 6.97 0.65
CA THR A 74 2.56 7.88 0.82
C THR A 74 2.16 8.59 -0.47
N ASP A 75 3.15 8.94 -1.31
CA ASP A 75 2.91 9.46 -2.65
C ASP A 75 2.44 8.31 -3.57
N PRO A 76 1.25 8.42 -4.18
CA PRO A 76 0.67 7.33 -4.97
C PRO A 76 1.44 7.04 -6.27
N ASP A 77 2.09 8.03 -6.88
CA ASP A 77 2.88 7.81 -8.10
C ASP A 77 4.18 7.08 -7.77
N LEU A 78 4.81 7.41 -6.64
CA LEU A 78 5.97 6.68 -6.13
C LEU A 78 5.60 5.29 -5.60
N ASP A 79 4.43 5.12 -4.98
CA ASP A 79 3.95 3.83 -4.53
C ASP A 79 3.67 2.88 -5.70
N TYR A 80 3.12 3.39 -6.80
CA TYR A 80 2.98 2.63 -8.05
C TYR A 80 4.35 2.12 -8.56
N ILE A 81 5.37 2.98 -8.55
CA ILE A 81 6.73 2.58 -8.94
C ILE A 81 7.28 1.48 -8.02
N ARG A 82 7.05 1.60 -6.70
CA ARG A 82 7.41 0.55 -5.73
C ARG A 82 6.66 -0.75 -6.02
N GLU A 83 5.36 -0.71 -6.32
CA GLU A 83 4.57 -1.90 -6.67
C GLU A 83 5.10 -2.60 -7.91
N GLU A 84 5.43 -1.86 -8.97
CA GLU A 84 6.05 -2.43 -10.18
C GLU A 84 7.43 -3.00 -9.89
N ALA A 85 8.24 -2.33 -9.05
CA ALA A 85 9.52 -2.87 -8.60
C ALA A 85 9.35 -4.16 -7.80
N ALA A 86 8.33 -4.25 -6.94
CA ALA A 86 8.03 -5.43 -6.13
C ALA A 86 7.61 -6.68 -6.96
N LEU A 87 7.36 -6.52 -8.26
CA LEU A 87 7.15 -7.65 -9.18
C LEU A 87 8.45 -8.29 -9.66
N LEU A 88 9.60 -7.71 -9.29
CA LEU A 88 10.93 -8.17 -9.67
C LEU A 88 11.64 -8.74 -8.44
N ASP A 89 12.32 -9.87 -8.64
CA ASP A 89 13.07 -10.56 -7.59
C ASP A 89 14.56 -10.63 -7.96
N PRO A 90 15.46 -10.11 -7.11
CA PRO A 90 16.89 -10.33 -7.28
C PRO A 90 17.24 -11.84 -7.22
N PRO A 91 18.20 -12.33 -8.01
CA PRO A 91 19.05 -11.58 -8.94
C PRO A 91 18.33 -11.23 -10.25
N PHE A 92 18.53 -10.01 -10.73
CA PHE A 92 17.90 -9.51 -11.96
C PHE A 92 18.58 -10.07 -13.21
N ASP A 93 17.77 -10.40 -14.21
CA ASP A 93 18.25 -10.63 -15.57
C ASP A 93 18.25 -9.33 -16.41
N GLU A 94 18.68 -9.42 -17.67
CA GLU A 94 18.75 -8.25 -18.57
C GLU A 94 17.37 -7.59 -18.78
N MET A 95 16.28 -8.35 -18.74
CA MET A 95 14.93 -7.82 -18.89
C MET A 95 14.50 -7.07 -17.64
N ASP A 96 14.78 -7.63 -16.46
CA ASP A 96 14.50 -6.99 -15.17
C ASP A 96 15.30 -5.71 -15.00
N GLU A 97 16.59 -5.70 -15.37
CA GLU A 97 17.41 -4.49 -15.37
C GLU A 97 16.83 -3.39 -16.27
N ASN A 98 16.33 -3.76 -17.46
CA ASN A 98 15.69 -2.81 -18.37
C ASN A 98 14.40 -2.24 -17.79
N ARG A 99 13.65 -3.06 -17.04
CA ARG A 99 12.47 -2.60 -16.29
C ARG A 99 12.85 -1.64 -15.17
N LEU A 100 13.90 -1.94 -14.38
CA LEU A 100 14.43 -1.02 -13.37
C LEU A 100 14.81 0.33 -13.99
N ARG A 101 15.51 0.33 -15.14
CA ARG A 101 15.86 1.56 -15.86
C ARG A 101 14.63 2.39 -16.24
N ALA A 102 13.57 1.75 -16.74
CA ALA A 102 12.33 2.43 -17.07
C ALA A 102 11.66 3.04 -15.82
N LEU A 103 11.67 2.34 -14.68
CA LEU A 103 11.15 2.87 -13.41
C LEU A 103 11.97 4.05 -12.89
N ILE A 104 13.30 4.03 -13.05
CA ILE A 104 14.17 5.17 -12.74
C ILE A 104 13.80 6.39 -13.59
N GLU A 105 13.63 6.21 -14.90
CA GLU A 105 13.20 7.29 -15.80
C GLU A 105 11.84 7.86 -15.37
N GLN A 106 10.88 6.99 -15.03
CA GLN A 106 9.57 7.40 -14.52
C GLN A 106 9.69 8.23 -13.24
N THR A 107 10.54 7.80 -12.31
CA THR A 107 10.78 8.52 -11.04
C THR A 107 11.35 9.92 -11.28
N GLN A 108 12.24 10.08 -12.27
CA GLN A 108 12.85 11.37 -12.60
C GLN A 108 11.84 12.38 -13.17
N LEU A 109 10.77 11.92 -13.82
CA LEU A 109 9.72 12.78 -14.34
C LEU A 109 8.83 13.40 -13.25
N LEU A 110 8.91 12.88 -12.01
CA LEU A 110 8.12 13.34 -10.86
C LEU A 110 8.86 14.42 -10.03
N ARG A 111 10.05 14.85 -10.45
CA ARG A 111 10.87 15.85 -9.76
C ARG A 111 10.47 17.30 -10.09
#